data_AF-A0A8X8CWP5-F1
#
_entry.id   AF-A0A8X8CWP5-F1
#
_cell.length_a   1.000
_cell.length_b   1.000
_cell.length_c   1.000
_cell.angle_alpha   90.00
_cell.angle_beta   90.00
_cell.angle_gamma   90.00
#
_symmetry.space_group_name_H-M   'P 1'
#
loop_
_entity.id
_entity.type
_entity.pdbx_description
1 polymer ?
#
loop_
_entity_poly.entity_id
_entity_poly.type
_entity_poly.pdbx_seq_one_letter_code
_entity_poly.pdbx_strand_id
1 'polypeptide(L)'
;MESQDNKKSHEEKQEEVKIREDDERKKLGGIKATPFILATEIFDRFSTIGFHANMITYLTQQLNLPLVRASNIVSNFDGTSSLTPLIGALIADSFAGRFWVIAVGSIIFELVLILFTISAYIFV
;
A
#
# COMPACT_ATOMS: atom_id res chain seq x y z
N MET A 1 -35.32 -22.42 -40.26
CA MET A 1 -35.49 -20.97 -39.97
C MET A 1 -34.81 -20.58 -38.66
N GLU A 2 -34.81 -21.45 -37.64
CA GLU A 2 -34.14 -21.24 -36.33
C GLU A 2 -32.61 -21.13 -36.38
N SER A 3 -31.95 -21.78 -37.35
CA SER A 3 -30.48 -21.85 -37.42
C SER A 3 -29.81 -20.61 -38.03
N GLN A 4 -30.54 -19.74 -38.73
CA GLN A 4 -29.98 -18.49 -39.28
C GLN A 4 -30.17 -17.28 -38.34
N ASP A 5 -31.22 -17.31 -37.51
CA ASP A 5 -31.50 -16.28 -36.50
C ASP A 5 -30.49 -16.32 -35.35
N ASN A 6 -30.12 -17.53 -34.91
CA ASN A 6 -29.11 -17.72 -33.86
C ASN A 6 -27.70 -17.27 -34.28
N LYS A 7 -27.37 -17.38 -35.59
CA LYS A 7 -26.09 -16.92 -36.13
C LYS A 7 -26.01 -15.40 -36.19
N LYS A 8 -27.09 -14.74 -36.61
CA LYS A 8 -27.18 -13.28 -36.70
C LYS A 8 -27.14 -12.62 -35.31
N SER A 9 -27.80 -13.23 -34.32
CA SER A 9 -27.72 -12.78 -32.92
C SER A 9 -26.32 -12.95 -32.30
N HIS A 10 -25.54 -13.95 -32.74
CA HIS A 10 -24.15 -14.13 -32.33
C HIS A 10 -23.18 -13.13 -32.98
N GLU A 11 -23.43 -12.71 -34.22
CA GLU A 11 -22.64 -11.69 -34.92
C GLU A 11 -22.91 -10.29 -34.32
N GLU A 12 -24.17 -9.94 -34.05
CA GLU A 12 -24.54 -8.67 -33.39
C GLU A 12 -24.02 -8.58 -31.94
N LYS A 13 -24.03 -9.69 -31.18
CA LYS A 13 -23.41 -9.75 -29.84
C LYS A 13 -21.89 -9.65 -29.90
N GLN A 14 -21.24 -10.23 -30.90
CA GLN A 14 -19.79 -10.11 -31.06
C GLN A 14 -19.41 -8.69 -31.45
N GLU A 15 -20.21 -8.02 -32.27
CA GLU A 15 -19.98 -6.62 -32.67
C GLU A 15 -20.25 -5.65 -31.51
N GLU A 16 -21.30 -5.86 -30.69
CA GLU A 16 -21.54 -5.10 -29.45
C GLU A 16 -20.40 -5.29 -28.42
N VAL A 17 -19.90 -6.51 -28.24
CA VAL A 17 -18.78 -6.79 -27.32
C VAL A 17 -17.50 -6.13 -27.80
N LYS A 18 -17.25 -6.11 -29.12
CA LYS A 18 -16.07 -5.45 -29.71
C LYS A 18 -16.15 -3.92 -29.63
N ILE A 19 -17.35 -3.35 -29.79
CA ILE A 19 -17.60 -1.91 -29.62
C ILE A 19 -17.45 -1.50 -28.14
N ARG A 20 -17.91 -2.33 -27.19
CA ARG A 20 -17.72 -2.09 -25.75
C ARG A 20 -16.25 -2.19 -25.33
N GLU A 21 -15.48 -3.11 -25.90
CA GLU A 21 -14.03 -3.17 -25.66
C GLU A 21 -13.26 -1.96 -26.23
N ASP A 22 -13.64 -1.42 -27.40
CA ASP A 22 -13.01 -0.22 -27.97
C ASP A 22 -13.34 1.05 -27.17
N ASP A 23 -14.55 1.14 -26.61
CA ASP A 23 -14.99 2.26 -25.77
C ASP A 23 -14.35 2.21 -24.36
N GLU A 24 -14.12 1.02 -23.80
CA GLU A 24 -13.32 0.83 -22.57
C GLU A 24 -11.83 1.22 -22.78
N ARG A 25 -11.30 1.07 -23.99
CA ARG A 25 -9.93 1.48 -24.34
C ARG A 25 -9.77 3.00 -24.48
N LYS A 26 -10.86 3.77 -24.65
CA LYS A 26 -10.83 5.23 -24.86
C LYS A 26 -10.97 6.08 -23.60
N LYS A 27 -10.85 5.50 -22.42
CA LYS A 27 -10.61 6.23 -21.16
C LYS A 27 -9.29 5.84 -20.54
N LEU A 28 -8.19 6.12 -21.24
CA LEU A 28 -6.86 6.23 -20.62
C LEU A 28 -6.81 7.47 -19.72
N GLY A 29 -7.56 7.45 -18.60
CA GLY A 29 -7.40 8.37 -17.47
C GLY A 29 -6.05 8.22 -16.77
N GLY A 30 -5.23 7.25 -17.22
CA GLY A 30 -3.91 6.94 -16.69
C GLY A 30 -2.96 8.14 -16.71
N ILE A 31 -2.87 8.92 -17.80
CA ILE A 31 -1.87 9.99 -17.93
C ILE A 31 -1.99 11.09 -16.85
N LYS A 32 -3.18 11.31 -16.29
CA LYS A 32 -3.38 12.27 -15.18
C LYS A 32 -3.09 11.65 -13.81
N ALA A 33 -3.28 10.34 -13.66
CA ALA A 33 -2.97 9.60 -12.43
C ALA A 33 -1.47 9.21 -12.34
N THR A 34 -0.80 8.98 -13.47
CA THR A 34 0.62 8.62 -13.55
C THR A 34 1.54 9.57 -12.76
N PRO A 35 1.45 10.91 -12.86
CA PRO A 35 2.32 11.78 -12.07
C PRO A 35 2.07 11.67 -10.56
N PHE A 36 0.83 11.38 -10.13
CA PHE A 36 0.51 11.19 -8.72
C PHE A 36 1.13 9.89 -8.18
N ILE A 37 1.03 8.80 -8.96
CA ILE A 37 1.63 7.50 -8.62
C ILE A 37 3.16 7.61 -8.61
N LEU A 38 3.75 8.29 -9.60
CA LEU A 38 5.19 8.54 -9.63
C LEU A 38 5.66 9.40 -8.46
N ALA A 39 4.92 10.46 -8.09
CA ALA A 39 5.28 11.31 -6.96
C ALA A 39 5.27 10.52 -5.65
N THR A 40 4.28 9.66 -5.44
CA THR A 40 4.21 8.80 -4.25
C THR A 40 5.34 7.77 -4.22
N GLU A 41 5.65 7.13 -5.36
CA GLU A 41 6.80 6.24 -5.48
C GLU A 41 8.12 6.97 -5.18
N ILE A 42 8.36 8.14 -5.78
CA ILE A 42 9.58 8.92 -5.54
C ILE A 42 9.68 9.33 -4.07
N PHE A 43 8.56 9.73 -3.46
CA PHE A 43 8.52 10.11 -2.05
C PHE A 43 8.82 8.93 -1.14
N ASP A 44 8.28 7.74 -1.44
CA ASP A 44 8.57 6.51 -0.70
C ASP A 44 10.06 6.14 -0.78
N ARG A 45 10.64 6.18 -1.99
CA ARG A 45 12.08 5.95 -2.20
C ARG A 45 12.93 6.99 -1.47
N PHE A 46 12.56 8.26 -1.55
CA PHE A 46 13.27 9.33 -0.87
C PHE A 46 13.25 9.17 0.65
N SER A 47 12.06 8.91 1.21
CA SER A 47 11.87 8.67 2.64
C SER A 47 12.71 7.49 3.12
N THR A 48 12.68 6.37 2.37
CA THR A 48 13.43 5.15 2.70
C THR A 48 14.94 5.41 2.72
N ILE A 49 15.48 6.03 1.66
CA ILE A 49 16.91 6.32 1.55
C ILE A 49 17.35 7.33 2.62
N GLY A 50 16.56 8.38 2.85
CA GLY A 50 16.85 9.39 3.87
C GLY A 50 16.83 8.82 5.28
N PHE A 51 15.83 8.01 5.60
CA PHE A 51 15.73 7.30 6.88
C PHE A 51 16.91 6.35 7.10
N HIS A 52 17.26 5.52 6.11
CA HIS A 52 18.41 4.62 6.17
C HIS A 52 19.72 5.37 6.42
N ALA A 53 19.98 6.42 5.65
CA ALA A 53 21.18 7.22 5.78
C ALA A 53 21.27 7.91 7.14
N ASN A 54 20.15 8.43 7.64
CA ASN A 54 20.06 9.04 8.97
C ASN A 54 20.37 7.99 10.06
N MET A 55 19.77 6.80 9.99
CA MET A 55 19.98 5.75 10.98
C MET A 55 21.43 5.24 11.00
N ILE A 56 22.04 4.99 9.84
CA ILE A 56 23.47 4.61 9.76
C ILE A 56 24.36 5.72 10.34
N THR A 57 24.08 6.98 10.00
CA THR A 57 24.85 8.13 10.50
C THR A 57 24.71 8.26 12.02
N TYR A 58 23.51 8.11 12.56
CA TYR A 58 23.27 8.16 14.00
C TYR A 58 24.02 7.03 14.74
N LEU A 59 23.90 5.79 14.25
CA LEU A 59 24.56 4.63 14.87
C LEU A 59 26.09 4.75 14.82
N THR A 60 26.65 5.29 13.74
CA THR A 60 28.10 5.41 13.58
C THR A 60 28.68 6.65 14.26
N GLN A 61 28.02 7.81 14.18
CA GLN A 61 28.55 9.08 14.70
C GLN A 61 28.17 9.36 16.15
N GLN A 62 26.91 9.11 16.54
CA GLN A 62 26.45 9.38 17.91
C GLN A 62 26.73 8.17 18.81
N LEU A 63 26.39 6.98 18.32
CA LEU A 63 26.54 5.74 19.09
C LEU A 63 27.93 5.08 18.96
N ASN A 64 28.82 5.66 18.15
CA ASN A 64 30.21 5.20 17.92
C ASN A 64 30.31 3.69 17.59
N LEU A 65 29.29 3.15 16.91
CA LEU A 65 29.30 1.75 16.49
C LEU A 65 30.16 1.58 15.22
N PRO A 66 30.87 0.44 15.09
CA PRO A 66 31.53 0.08 13.85
C PRO A 66 30.51 -0.01 12.71
N LEU A 67 30.87 0.46 11.52
CA LEU A 67 29.98 0.47 10.34
C LEU A 67 29.35 -0.90 10.07
N VAL A 68 30.13 -1.98 10.22
CA VAL A 68 29.63 -3.37 10.06
C VAL A 68 28.48 -3.67 11.02
N ARG A 69 28.57 -3.25 12.28
CA ARG A 69 27.50 -3.46 13.26
C ARG A 69 26.30 -2.56 13.00
N ALA A 70 26.52 -1.31 12.62
CA ALA A 70 25.44 -0.39 12.26
C ALA A 70 24.64 -0.93 11.06
N SER A 71 25.30 -1.36 9.99
CA SER A 71 24.65 -1.96 8.82
C SER A 71 23.84 -3.21 9.17
N ASN A 72 24.37 -4.09 10.04
CA ASN A 72 23.61 -5.27 10.48
C ASN A 72 22.32 -4.91 11.23
N ILE A 73 22.36 -3.85 12.07
CA ILE A 73 21.16 -3.37 12.78
C ILE A 73 20.13 -2.84 11.78
N VAL A 74 20.56 -2.04 10.79
CA VAL A 74 19.66 -1.51 9.75
C VAL A 74 19.05 -2.64 8.90
N SER A 75 19.85 -3.61 8.45
CA SER A 75 19.34 -4.75 7.67
C SER A 75 18.39 -5.64 8.47
N ASN A 76 18.65 -5.86 9.77
CA ASN A 76 17.72 -6.59 10.63
C ASN A 76 16.40 -5.84 10.80
N PHE A 77 16.45 -4.51 10.89
CA PHE A 77 15.25 -3.67 10.94
C PHE A 77 14.44 -3.78 9.65
N ASP A 78 15.07 -3.69 8.48
CA ASP A 78 14.39 -3.85 7.19
C ASP A 78 13.73 -5.22 7.02
N GLY A 79 14.42 -6.28 7.45
CA GLY A 79 13.86 -7.63 7.49
C GLY A 79 12.61 -7.70 8.37
N THR A 80 12.67 -7.10 9.56
CA THR A 80 11.52 -7.06 10.49
C THR A 80 10.35 -6.24 9.93
N SER A 81 10.65 -5.09 9.31
CA SER A 81 9.66 -4.25 8.65
C SER A 81 8.95 -4.99 7.52
N SER A 82 9.68 -5.78 6.73
CA SER A 82 9.13 -6.59 5.64
C SER A 82 8.28 -7.78 6.14
N LEU A 83 8.62 -8.35 7.30
CA LEU A 83 7.85 -9.43 7.94
C LEU A 83 6.58 -8.93 8.64
N THR A 84 6.55 -7.67 9.06
CA THR A 84 5.40 -7.09 9.78
C THR A 84 4.08 -7.18 8.99
N PRO A 85 4.02 -6.81 7.69
CA PRO A 85 2.84 -7.02 6.86
C PRO A 85 2.42 -8.48 6.73
N LEU A 86 3.38 -9.42 6.69
CA LEU A 86 3.09 -10.85 6.60
C LEU A 86 2.37 -11.35 7.86
N ILE A 87 2.86 -10.92 9.03
CA ILE A 87 2.23 -11.23 10.32
C ILE A 87 0.85 -10.57 10.40
N GLY A 88 0.73 -9.33 9.96
CA GLY A 88 -0.54 -8.61 9.89
C GLY A 88 -1.56 -9.27 8.95
N ALA A 89 -1.11 -9.78 7.81
CA ALA A 89 -1.94 -10.52 6.87
C ALA A 89 -2.38 -11.87 7.43
N LEU A 90 -1.47 -12.61 8.09
CA LEU A 90 -1.80 -13.89 8.73
C LEU A 90 -2.82 -13.71 9.86
N ILE A 91 -2.67 -12.66 10.66
CA ILE A 91 -3.67 -12.21 11.63
C ILE A 91 -4.98 -11.96 10.89
N ALA A 92 -5.01 -11.07 9.89
CA ALA A 92 -6.22 -10.74 9.14
C ALA A 92 -6.93 -11.96 8.53
N ASP A 93 -6.19 -12.94 8.03
CA ASP A 93 -6.71 -14.18 7.45
C ASP A 93 -7.21 -15.18 8.52
N SER A 94 -6.55 -15.22 9.68
CA SER A 94 -6.93 -16.11 10.79
C SER A 94 -8.16 -15.61 11.57
N PHE A 95 -8.37 -14.29 11.62
CA PHE A 95 -9.57 -13.68 12.20
C PHE A 95 -10.74 -13.72 11.20
N ALA A 96 -11.25 -14.93 10.91
CA ALA A 96 -12.33 -15.31 9.97
C ALA A 96 -13.71 -14.65 10.21
N GLY A 97 -13.72 -13.33 10.31
CA GLY A 97 -14.86 -12.44 10.46
C GLY A 97 -14.36 -11.01 10.30
N ARG A 98 -14.27 -10.53 9.05
CA ARG A 98 -13.81 -9.19 8.61
C ARG A 98 -14.29 -8.01 9.47
N PHE A 99 -15.43 -8.14 10.14
CA PHE A 99 -15.97 -7.15 11.08
C PHE A 99 -15.14 -6.98 12.36
N TRP A 100 -14.57 -8.05 12.91
CA TRP A 100 -13.85 -7.98 14.19
C TRP A 100 -12.53 -7.22 14.07
N VAL A 101 -11.79 -7.42 12.97
CA VAL A 101 -10.53 -6.69 12.74
C VAL A 101 -10.79 -5.20 12.53
N ILE A 102 -11.82 -4.86 11.75
CA ILE A 102 -12.18 -3.46 11.52
C ILE A 102 -12.67 -2.81 12.82
N ALA A 103 -13.50 -3.49 13.61
CA ALA A 103 -13.99 -2.97 14.88
C ALA A 103 -12.86 -2.76 15.89
N VAL A 104 -11.98 -3.74 16.08
CA VAL A 104 -10.82 -3.63 16.97
C VAL A 104 -9.85 -2.55 16.47
N GLY A 105 -9.61 -2.49 15.16
CA GLY A 105 -8.77 -1.46 14.53
C GLY A 105 -9.32 -0.05 14.77
N SER A 106 -10.63 0.16 14.61
CA SER A 106 -11.28 1.45 14.88
C SER A 106 -11.19 1.86 16.35
N ILE A 107 -11.40 0.93 17.30
CA ILE A 107 -11.28 1.23 18.74
C ILE A 107 -9.84 1.65 19.09
N ILE A 108 -8.84 0.90 18.60
CA ILE A 108 -7.43 1.24 18.82
C ILE A 108 -7.10 2.60 18.21
N PHE A 109 -7.62 2.89 17.01
CA PHE A 109 -7.39 4.16 16.33
C PHE A 109 -7.97 5.35 17.11
N GLU A 110 -9.20 5.24 17.62
CA GLU A 110 -9.78 6.28 18.47
C GLU A 110 -8.96 6.51 19.74
N LEU A 111 -8.51 5.44 20.41
CA LEU A 111 -7.66 5.56 21.59
C LEU A 111 -6.34 6.29 21.29
N VAL A 112 -5.70 5.93 20.18
CA VAL A 112 -4.47 6.60 19.73
C VAL A 112 -4.72 8.08 19.46
N LEU A 113 -5.81 8.43 18.78
CA LEU A 113 -6.15 9.83 18.50
C LEU A 113 -6.40 10.62 19.79
N ILE A 114 -7.13 10.07 20.75
CA ILE A 114 -7.40 10.71 22.03
C ILE A 114 -6.09 10.97 22.78
N LEU A 115 -5.24 9.94 22.90
CA LEU A 115 -3.93 10.06 23.55
C LEU A 115 -3.04 11.10 22.86
N PHE A 116 -3.03 11.12 21.53
CA PHE A 116 -2.27 12.08 20.74
C PHE A 116 -2.77 13.51 20.94
N THR A 117 -4.09 13.74 20.92
CA THR A 117 -4.69 15.05 21.17
C THR A 117 -4.40 15.55 22.60
N ILE A 118 -4.48 14.67 23.60
CA ILE A 118 -4.14 15.03 24.99
C ILE A 118 -2.66 15.39 25.09
N SER A 119 -1.77 14.59 24.49
CA SER A 119 -0.33 14.88 24.47
C SER A 119 -0.04 16.22 23.78
N ALA A 120 -0.72 16.51 22.66
CA ALA A 120 -0.57 17.77 21.96
C ALA A 120 -1.10 18.95 22.80
N TYR A 121 -2.23 18.78 23.49
CA TYR A 121 -2.80 19.82 24.35
C TYR A 121 -1.97 20.09 25.62
N ILE A 122 -1.31 19.07 26.18
CA ILE A 122 -0.44 19.22 27.35
C ILE A 122 0.90 19.89 26.98
N PHE A 123 1.40 19.64 25.77
CA PHE A 123 2.69 20.15 25.32
C PHE A 123 2.60 21.50 24.60
N VAL A 124 1.39 21.94 24.21
CA VAL A 124 1.06 23.29 23.73
C VAL A 124 0.73 24.20 24.91
#